data_AF-A0A6P0Z2Y8-F1
#
_entry.id   AF-A0A6P0Z2Y8-F1
#
_cell.length_a   1.000
_cell.length_b   1.000
_cell.length_c   1.000
_cell.angle_alpha   90.00
_cell.angle_beta   90.00
_cell.angle_gamma   90.00
#
_symmetry.space_group_name_H-M   'P 1'
#
loop_
_entity.id
_entity.type
_entity.pdbx_description
1 polymer ?
#
loop_
_entity_poly.entity_id
_entity_poly.type
_entity_poly.pdbx_seq_one_letter_code
_entity_poly.pdbx_strand_id
1 'polypeptide(L)'
;SLPESQGKVTEKDVFVDGKNLGFPIGKYRIVANKKFLAANPVAKRWFELVKISIDDMNAESLRIKDGEDRPEDIRRHAEEWVEKNQELWDSWIEEAKQAAS
;
A
#
# COMPACT_ATOMS: atom_id res chain seq x y z
N SER A 1 -23.33 10.03 -17.12
CA SER A 1 -23.00 8.60 -17.08
C SER A 1 -21.50 8.45 -16.90
N LEU A 2 -21.03 7.48 -16.11
CA LEU A 2 -19.59 7.21 -15.97
C LEU A 2 -19.00 6.72 -17.31
N PRO A 3 -17.74 7.05 -17.65
CA PRO A 3 -17.11 6.60 -18.89
C PRO A 3 -16.98 5.06 -18.93
N GLU A 4 -17.43 4.44 -20.02
CA GLU A 4 -17.41 2.97 -20.21
C GLU A 4 -15.99 2.35 -20.15
N SER A 5 -14.94 3.16 -20.36
CA SER A 5 -13.54 2.72 -20.41
C SER A 5 -12.96 2.28 -19.06
N GLN A 6 -13.68 2.48 -17.95
CA GLN A 6 -13.17 2.17 -16.59
C GLN A 6 -13.58 0.80 -16.05
N GLY A 7 -14.24 -0.05 -16.86
CA GLY A 7 -14.76 -1.34 -16.40
C GLY A 7 -16.00 -1.18 -15.51
N LYS A 8 -16.37 -2.20 -14.75
CA LYS A 8 -17.53 -2.16 -13.82
C LYS A 8 -17.21 -1.32 -12.58
N VAL A 9 -17.15 0.00 -12.75
CA VAL A 9 -17.15 0.98 -11.65
C VAL A 9 -18.58 1.14 -11.15
N THR A 10 -18.80 0.96 -9.85
CA THR A 10 -20.12 1.16 -9.24
C THR A 10 -20.24 2.57 -8.65
N GLU A 11 -21.47 3.01 -8.37
CA GLU A 11 -21.68 4.29 -7.66
C GLU A 11 -20.92 4.33 -6.32
N LYS A 12 -20.81 3.22 -5.61
CA LYS A 12 -20.05 3.18 -4.35
C LYS A 12 -18.57 3.46 -4.53
N ASP A 13 -18.01 3.18 -5.71
CA ASP A 13 -16.59 3.38 -5.96
C ASP A 13 -16.24 4.85 -6.22
N VAL A 14 -17.23 5.69 -6.54
CA VAL A 14 -17.03 7.10 -6.94
C VAL A 14 -17.62 8.10 -5.94
N PHE A 15 -18.28 7.66 -4.87
CA PHE A 15 -18.85 8.54 -3.85
C PHE A 15 -18.06 8.49 -2.54
N VAL A 16 -17.71 9.66 -2.01
CA VAL A 16 -17.13 9.85 -0.67
C VAL A 16 -17.93 10.91 0.06
N ASP A 17 -18.39 10.62 1.26
CA ASP A 17 -19.21 11.52 2.09
C ASP A 17 -20.39 12.16 1.33
N GLY A 18 -21.06 11.37 0.49
CA GLY A 18 -22.20 11.80 -0.31
C GLY A 18 -21.85 12.64 -1.55
N LYS A 19 -20.56 12.88 -1.83
CA LYS A 19 -20.11 13.60 -3.02
C LYS A 19 -19.60 12.64 -4.09
N ASN A 20 -20.08 12.81 -5.32
CA ASN A 20 -19.57 12.09 -6.48
C ASN A 20 -18.24 12.71 -6.94
N LEU A 21 -17.17 11.95 -6.87
CA LEU A 21 -15.82 12.35 -7.26
C LEU A 21 -15.60 12.32 -8.79
N GLY A 22 -16.52 11.72 -9.55
CA GLY A 22 -16.42 11.55 -11.01
C GLY A 22 -15.42 10.47 -11.45
N PHE A 23 -14.64 9.92 -10.52
CA PHE A 23 -13.65 8.88 -10.73
C PHE A 23 -13.62 7.92 -9.54
N PRO A 24 -13.28 6.63 -9.77
CA PRO A 24 -13.16 5.68 -8.69
C PRO A 24 -11.98 6.01 -7.77
N ILE A 25 -12.11 5.68 -6.49
CA ILE A 25 -11.01 5.80 -5.53
C ILE A 25 -9.86 4.89 -5.97
N GLY A 26 -8.70 5.49 -6.21
CA GLY A 26 -7.48 4.78 -6.59
C GLY A 26 -7.04 3.77 -5.53
N LYS A 27 -6.65 2.57 -5.98
CA LYS A 27 -6.10 1.52 -5.10
C LYS A 27 -4.67 1.24 -5.50
N TYR A 28 -3.75 1.43 -4.56
CA TYR A 28 -2.36 0.98 -4.71
C TYR A 28 -2.28 -0.53 -4.52
N ARG A 29 -1.47 -1.20 -5.33
CA ARG A 29 -1.26 -2.64 -5.27
C ARG A 29 0.20 -2.97 -5.51
N ILE A 30 0.69 -3.99 -4.80
CA ILE A 30 1.99 -4.59 -5.08
C ILE A 30 1.83 -5.51 -6.30
N VAL A 31 2.72 -5.35 -7.27
CA VAL A 31 2.79 -6.22 -8.46
C VAL A 31 4.18 -6.84 -8.49
N ALA A 32 4.24 -8.17 -8.62
CA ALA A 32 5.49 -8.91 -8.58
C ALA A 32 5.55 -10.00 -9.67
N ASN A 33 6.77 -10.38 -10.04
CA ASN A 33 7.02 -11.41 -11.05
C ASN A 33 6.55 -12.80 -10.55
N LYS A 34 5.79 -13.53 -11.38
CA LYS A 34 5.23 -14.84 -11.00
C LYS A 34 6.30 -15.88 -10.65
N LYS A 35 7.43 -15.92 -11.37
CA LYS A 35 8.53 -16.86 -11.08
C LYS A 35 9.21 -16.51 -9.75
N PHE A 36 9.38 -15.22 -9.47
CA PHE A 36 9.91 -14.76 -8.18
C PHE A 36 9.01 -15.20 -7.03
N LEU A 37 7.70 -14.99 -7.13
CA LEU A 37 6.75 -15.38 -6.08
C LEU A 37 6.68 -16.90 -5.87
N ALA A 38 6.82 -17.69 -6.93
CA ALA A 38 6.87 -19.15 -6.82
C ALA A 38 8.13 -19.64 -6.07
N ALA A 39 9.26 -18.95 -6.25
CA ALA A 39 10.52 -19.26 -5.57
C ALA A 39 10.61 -18.69 -4.14
N ASN A 40 9.76 -17.72 -3.79
CA ASN A 40 9.82 -16.98 -2.52
C ASN A 40 8.43 -16.92 -1.85
N PRO A 41 7.92 -18.03 -1.28
CA PRO A 41 6.59 -18.08 -0.69
C PRO A 41 6.41 -17.14 0.50
N VAL A 42 7.45 -16.90 1.30
CA VAL A 42 7.44 -15.92 2.40
C VAL A 42 7.22 -14.51 1.86
N ALA A 43 7.99 -14.11 0.84
CA ALA A 43 7.83 -12.79 0.22
C ALA A 43 6.45 -12.64 -0.42
N LYS A 44 5.94 -13.70 -1.08
CA LYS A 44 4.56 -13.72 -1.59
C LYS A 44 3.55 -13.46 -0.49
N ARG A 45 3.65 -14.16 0.64
CA ARG A 45 2.70 -13.97 1.75
C ARG A 45 2.82 -12.58 2.35
N TRP A 46 4.04 -12.10 2.54
CA TRP A 46 4.26 -10.74 3.05
C TRP A 46 3.62 -9.67 2.13
N PHE A 47 3.79 -9.76 0.80
CA PHE A 47 3.15 -8.83 -0.14
C PHE A 47 1.61 -8.89 -0.11
N GLU A 48 1.01 -10.02 0.25
CA GLU A 48 -0.44 -10.15 0.42
C GLU A 48 -0.95 -9.47 1.70
N LEU A 49 -0.09 -9.34 2.71
CA LEU A 49 -0.42 -8.82 4.04
C LEU A 49 -0.20 -7.32 4.16
N VAL A 50 0.88 -6.81 3.58
CA VAL A 50 1.29 -5.40 3.72
C VAL A 50 0.20 -4.48 3.23
N LYS A 51 -0.21 -3.57 4.12
CA LYS A 51 -1.16 -2.52 3.83
C LYS A 51 -0.74 -1.24 4.52
N ILE A 52 -0.42 -0.23 3.72
CA ILE A 52 -0.14 1.13 4.19
C ILE A 52 -1.39 1.97 3.98
N SER A 53 -1.78 2.77 4.98
CA SER A 53 -2.96 3.61 4.91
C SER A 53 -2.76 4.79 3.94
N ILE A 54 -3.85 5.33 3.40
CA ILE A 54 -3.77 6.56 2.58
C ILE A 54 -3.25 7.74 3.41
N ASP A 55 -3.59 7.79 4.70
CA ASP A 55 -3.14 8.85 5.60
C ASP A 55 -1.62 8.80 5.81
N ASP A 56 -1.04 7.62 5.98
CA ASP A 56 0.42 7.47 6.09
C ASP A 56 1.13 7.82 4.77
N MET A 57 0.57 7.42 3.63
CA MET A 57 1.11 7.81 2.31
C MET A 57 1.06 9.34 2.11
N ASN A 58 -0.03 9.98 2.53
CA ASN A 58 -0.14 11.45 2.46
C ASN A 58 0.86 12.15 3.39
N ALA A 59 1.08 11.60 4.59
CA ALA A 59 2.05 12.13 5.53
C ALA A 59 3.48 12.03 4.98
N GLU A 60 3.84 10.91 4.35
CA GLU A 60 5.13 10.76 3.65
C GLU A 60 5.26 11.76 2.50
N SER A 61 4.24 11.88 1.65
CA SER A 61 4.27 12.79 0.50
C SER A 61 4.39 14.25 0.92
N LEU A 62 3.83 14.62 2.08
CA LEU A 62 4.01 15.96 2.66
C LEU A 62 5.46 16.20 3.08
N ARG A 63 6.10 15.23 3.75
CA ARG A 63 7.52 15.34 4.16
C ARG A 63 8.45 15.47 2.97
N ILE A 64 8.23 14.68 1.92
CA ILE A 64 8.97 14.82 0.65
C ILE A 64 8.79 16.22 0.09
N LYS A 65 7.53 16.70 0.01
CA LYS A 65 7.22 18.04 -0.51
C LYS A 65 7.90 19.15 0.30
N ASP A 66 8.03 18.96 1.61
CA ASP A 66 8.66 19.93 2.52
C ASP A 66 10.21 19.85 2.53
N GLY A 67 10.80 18.97 1.71
CA GLY A 67 12.23 18.94 1.41
C GLY A 67 12.99 17.72 1.95
N GLU A 68 12.30 16.76 2.56
CA GLU A 68 12.90 15.47 2.98
C GLU A 68 12.83 14.44 1.83
N ASP A 69 13.41 14.75 0.66
CA ASP A 69 13.22 14.02 -0.61
C ASP A 69 14.43 13.17 -1.07
N ARG A 70 15.49 13.11 -0.27
CA ARG A 70 16.69 12.33 -0.59
C ARG A 70 16.51 10.85 -0.21
N PRO A 71 17.22 9.91 -0.87
CA PRO A 71 17.12 8.48 -0.55
C PRO A 71 17.30 8.13 0.93
N GLU A 72 18.19 8.82 1.63
CA GLU A 72 18.45 8.64 3.05
C GLU A 72 17.26 9.11 3.91
N ASP A 73 16.59 10.18 3.49
CA ASP A 73 15.39 10.68 4.15
C ASP A 73 14.22 9.70 3.99
N ILE A 74 13.99 9.21 2.77
CA ILE A 74 12.95 8.20 2.50
C ILE A 74 13.20 6.92 3.30
N ARG A 75 14.47 6.48 3.38
CA ARG A 75 14.84 5.30 4.16
C ARG A 75 14.52 5.51 5.64
N ARG A 76 14.91 6.66 6.19
CA ARG A 76 14.62 7.03 7.58
C ARG A 76 13.12 7.09 7.84
N HIS A 77 12.31 7.67 6.94
CA HIS A 77 10.85 7.72 7.12
C HIS A 77 10.22 6.33 7.17
N ALA A 78 10.70 5.41 6.33
CA ALA A 78 10.23 4.03 6.32
C ALA A 78 10.58 3.31 7.63
N GLU A 79 11.79 3.54 8.16
CA GLU A 79 12.21 2.99 9.46
C GLU A 79 11.39 3.57 10.61
N GLU A 80 11.20 4.89 10.66
CA GLU A 80 10.33 5.57 11.64
C GLU A 80 8.89 5.04 11.59
N TRP A 81 8.36 4.76 10.38
CA TRP A 81 7.02 4.18 10.22
C TRP A 81 6.98 2.75 10.79
N VAL A 82 8.00 1.93 10.53
CA VAL A 82 8.08 0.57 11.08
C VAL A 82 8.15 0.62 12.61
N GLU A 83 9.00 1.47 13.19
CA GLU A 83 9.12 1.62 14.65
C GLU A 83 7.80 2.03 15.29
N LYS A 84 7.07 2.97 14.68
CA LYS A 84 5.74 3.41 15.15
C LYS A 84 4.67 2.33 15.02
N ASN A 85 4.84 1.40 14.08
CA ASN A 85 3.87 0.33 13.76
C ASN A 85 4.44 -1.07 14.06
N GLN A 86 5.36 -1.17 15.02
CA GLN A 86 6.19 -2.36 15.22
C GLN A 86 5.36 -3.64 15.39
N GLU A 87 4.32 -3.62 16.22
CA GLU A 87 3.45 -4.78 16.43
C GLU A 87 2.75 -5.23 15.14
N LEU A 88 2.26 -4.28 14.35
CA LEU A 88 1.61 -4.56 13.07
C LEU A 88 2.62 -5.13 12.07
N TRP A 89 3.79 -4.50 11.97
CA TRP A 89 4.88 -4.97 11.11
C TRP A 89 5.31 -6.40 11.48
N ASP A 90 5.55 -6.65 12.75
CA ASP A 90 5.98 -7.95 13.26
C ASP A 90 4.90 -9.01 13.01
N SER A 91 3.61 -8.67 13.16
CA SER A 91 2.52 -9.59 12.83
C SER A 91 2.56 -10.06 11.36
N TRP A 92 2.87 -9.16 10.42
CA TRP A 92 3.00 -9.51 9.01
C TRP A 92 4.21 -10.41 8.76
N ILE A 93 5.33 -10.14 9.42
CA ILE A 93 6.56 -10.92 9.26
C ILE A 93 6.36 -12.34 9.84
N GLU A 94 5.81 -12.46 11.04
CA GLU A 94 5.58 -13.74 11.69
C GLU A 94 4.58 -14.60 10.91
N GLU A 95 3.51 -13.99 10.38
CA GLU A 95 2.58 -14.72 9.52
C GLU A 95 3.22 -15.11 8.18
N ALA A 96 3.99 -14.22 7.56
CA ALA A 96 4.66 -14.52 6.29
C ALA A 96 5.65 -15.69 6.41
N LYS A 97 6.39 -15.78 7.53
CA LYS A 97 7.34 -16.88 7.78
C LYS A 97 6.66 -18.25 7.81
N GLN A 98 5.40 -18.33 8.24
CA GLN A 98 4.64 -19.59 8.26
C GLN A 98 4.38 -20.15 6.86
N ALA A 99 4.44 -19.33 5.82
CA ALA A 99 4.26 -19.78 4.43
C ALA A 99 5.43 -20.62 3.88
N ALA A 100 6.55 -20.73 4.61
CA ALA A 100 7.67 -21.61 4.26
C ALA A 100 7.59 -23.00 4.92
N SER A 101 6.58 -23.24 5.77
CA SER A 101 6.40 -24.51 6.50
C SER A 101 5.57 -25.52 5.72
#